data_AF-A0A259SHJ6-F1
#
_entry.id   AF-A0A259SHJ6-F1
#
_cell.length_a   1.000
_cell.length_b   1.000
_cell.length_c   1.000
_cell.angle_alpha   90.00
_cell.angle_beta   90.00
_cell.angle_gamma   90.00
#
_symmetry.space_group_name_H-M   'P 1'
#
loop_
_entity.id
_entity.type
_entity.pdbx_description
1 polymer ?
#
loop_
_entity_poly.entity_id
_entity_poly.type
_entity_poly.pdbx_seq_one_letter_code
_entity_poly.pdbx_strand_id
1 'polypeptide(L)'
;MPELITHADIDAFARGCAILGTGGGGEVESGRLMALNALDGHGPVPLVSLADLPDDGLVLPLSSIGAPTVGYEMIHGTQEAGRVRDAVEQHFGRACVAVMSSEIGGTNGVGAVSWAAELGLPLVDADGMGRAFPEVQMVSMNVAGLPIENITLADVIGNVTILTPVSWAWAEAISRAVSIAAGSYALMADNVLPAARLRGAVIEGTVTRAIQIGRATENTDDPIAALTETLGARILIRGKVVDVERRIGGGFVRGSIVVDGSGSDTGRMIRIEVQNENLIVLEEGQVLASVPDLISVVDDHSGHAIATELVRYGQRVAVLAWPCAPLWRSDRGIAIAGPRAFGYNIDYVPVEEIAHVHS
;
A
#
# COMPACT_ATOMS: atom_id res chain seq x y z
N MET A 1 6.44 -5.38 -27.93
CA MET A 1 6.94 -6.24 -26.84
C MET A 1 6.47 -5.59 -25.55
N PRO A 2 6.03 -6.34 -24.55
CA PRO A 2 5.63 -5.76 -23.27
C PRO A 2 6.80 -5.02 -22.64
N GLU A 3 6.52 -3.96 -21.89
CA GLU A 3 7.51 -3.31 -21.05
C GLU A 3 8.00 -4.33 -20.01
N LEU A 4 9.28 -4.25 -19.64
CA LEU A 4 9.90 -5.18 -18.69
C LEU A 4 10.34 -4.41 -17.46
N ILE A 5 10.03 -4.94 -16.28
CA ILE A 5 10.66 -4.52 -15.03
C ILE A 5 12.01 -5.21 -14.92
N THR A 6 13.05 -4.40 -14.78
CA THR A 6 14.45 -4.82 -14.70
C THR A 6 15.09 -4.29 -13.43
N HIS A 7 16.34 -4.70 -13.15
CA HIS A 7 17.12 -4.19 -12.02
C HIS A 7 17.19 -2.66 -11.96
N ALA A 8 17.21 -2.00 -13.12
CA ALA A 8 17.30 -0.54 -13.20
C ALA A 8 16.03 0.17 -12.66
N ASP A 9 14.91 -0.55 -12.57
CA ASP A 9 13.63 -0.01 -12.15
C ASP A 9 13.38 -0.16 -10.66
N ILE A 10 14.06 -1.11 -10.01
CA ILE A 10 13.73 -1.56 -8.64
C ILE A 10 13.94 -0.45 -7.60
N ASP A 11 15.02 0.33 -7.69
CA ASP A 11 15.30 1.40 -6.73
C ASP A 11 14.26 2.52 -6.81
N ALA A 12 13.86 2.89 -8.03
CA ALA A 12 12.79 3.86 -8.24
C ALA A 12 11.43 3.29 -7.82
N PHE A 13 11.13 2.05 -8.17
CA PHE A 13 9.89 1.41 -7.79
C PHE A 13 9.74 1.35 -6.26
N ALA A 14 10.80 0.94 -5.57
CA ALA A 14 10.88 0.90 -4.11
C ALA A 14 10.58 2.29 -3.49
N ARG A 15 11.24 3.35 -3.95
CA ARG A 15 10.97 4.72 -3.48
C ARG A 15 9.51 5.13 -3.70
N GLY A 16 8.95 4.81 -4.88
CA GLY A 16 7.55 5.07 -5.19
C GLY A 16 6.57 4.34 -4.27
N CYS A 17 6.78 3.04 -4.07
CA CYS A 17 5.98 2.22 -3.16
C CYS A 17 6.06 2.75 -1.72
N ALA A 18 7.22 3.22 -1.27
CA ALA A 18 7.38 3.84 0.06
C ALA A 18 6.50 5.09 0.22
N ILE A 19 6.45 5.94 -0.80
CA ILE A 19 5.63 7.15 -0.82
C ILE A 19 4.14 6.80 -0.83
N LEU A 20 3.73 5.85 -1.68
CA LEU A 20 2.35 5.37 -1.78
C LEU A 20 1.90 4.54 -0.57
N GLY A 21 2.85 4.05 0.24
CA GLY A 21 2.60 3.35 1.50
C GLY A 21 1.93 4.23 2.56
N THR A 22 1.96 5.56 2.44
CA THR A 22 1.30 6.47 3.39
C THR A 22 1.67 6.21 4.86
N GLY A 23 2.90 5.76 5.08
CA GLY A 23 3.41 5.39 6.40
C GLY A 23 3.24 3.91 6.79
N GLY A 24 2.50 3.11 6.01
CA GLY A 24 2.35 1.66 6.19
C GLY A 24 2.78 0.87 4.96
N GLY A 25 2.17 -0.31 4.76
CA GLY A 25 2.49 -1.26 3.66
C GLY A 25 3.78 -2.08 3.84
N GLY A 26 4.49 -1.90 4.97
CA GLY A 26 5.70 -2.64 5.30
C GLY A 26 7.01 -1.97 4.88
N GLU A 27 8.12 -2.59 5.30
CA GLU A 27 9.49 -2.11 5.07
C GLU A 27 9.95 -2.36 3.62
N VAL A 28 10.35 -1.30 2.93
CA VAL A 28 10.60 -1.35 1.48
C VAL A 28 11.92 -2.01 1.10
N GLU A 29 12.98 -1.89 1.90
CA GLU A 29 14.31 -2.42 1.55
C GLU A 29 14.32 -3.95 1.46
N SER A 30 13.59 -4.65 2.33
CA SER A 30 13.44 -6.10 2.29
C SER A 30 12.79 -6.54 0.98
N GLY A 31 11.68 -5.91 0.59
CA GLY A 31 11.02 -6.15 -0.70
C GLY A 31 11.92 -5.82 -1.88
N ARG A 32 12.72 -4.75 -1.78
CA ARG A 32 13.71 -4.34 -2.78
C ARG A 32 14.78 -5.41 -2.99
N LEU A 33 15.37 -5.93 -1.91
CA LEU A 33 16.36 -7.00 -1.96
C LEU A 33 15.77 -8.30 -2.52
N MET A 34 14.54 -8.64 -2.15
CA MET A 34 13.83 -9.79 -2.70
C MET A 34 13.64 -9.66 -4.22
N ALA A 35 13.15 -8.51 -4.68
CA ALA A 35 12.95 -8.26 -6.11
C ALA A 35 14.26 -8.36 -6.89
N LEU A 36 15.36 -7.75 -6.42
CA LEU A 36 16.67 -7.86 -7.06
C LEU A 36 17.16 -9.31 -7.14
N ASN A 37 17.05 -10.06 -6.04
CA ASN A 37 17.45 -11.46 -6.00
C ASN A 37 16.60 -12.34 -6.94
N ALA A 38 15.29 -12.10 -7.01
CA ALA A 38 14.41 -12.83 -7.90
C ALA A 38 14.71 -12.51 -9.38
N LEU A 39 14.99 -11.25 -9.71
CA LEU A 39 15.41 -10.87 -11.07
C LEU A 39 16.76 -11.49 -11.46
N ASP A 40 17.69 -11.64 -10.52
CA ASP A 40 18.97 -12.35 -10.76
C ASP A 40 18.74 -13.85 -11.06
N GLY A 41 17.81 -14.48 -10.35
CA GLY A 41 17.52 -15.91 -10.49
C GLY A 41 16.62 -16.28 -11.67
N HIS A 42 15.66 -15.40 -12.02
CA HIS A 42 14.55 -15.71 -12.93
C HIS A 42 14.46 -14.77 -14.13
N GLY A 43 15.16 -13.64 -14.11
CA GLY A 43 15.19 -12.64 -15.18
C GLY A 43 14.09 -11.57 -15.07
N PRO A 44 14.03 -10.64 -16.05
CA PRO A 44 13.07 -9.54 -16.07
C PRO A 44 11.61 -9.98 -16.08
N VAL A 45 10.73 -9.20 -15.44
CA VAL A 45 9.30 -9.46 -15.36
C VAL A 45 8.53 -8.63 -16.39
N PRO A 46 7.70 -9.23 -17.26
CA PRO A 46 6.83 -8.46 -18.14
C PRO A 46 5.77 -7.70 -17.35
N LEU A 47 5.65 -6.41 -17.63
CA LEU A 47 4.59 -5.54 -17.13
C LEU A 47 3.46 -5.51 -18.18
N VAL A 48 2.24 -5.83 -17.77
CA VAL A 48 1.08 -5.91 -18.65
C VAL A 48 -0.13 -5.18 -18.08
N SER A 49 -1.03 -4.72 -18.96
CA SER A 49 -2.34 -4.23 -18.54
C SER A 49 -3.36 -5.39 -18.44
N LEU A 50 -4.48 -5.16 -17.76
CA LEU A 50 -5.60 -6.12 -17.77
C LEU A 50 -6.21 -6.36 -19.16
N ALA A 51 -5.96 -5.47 -20.13
CA ALA A 51 -6.40 -5.62 -21.52
C ALA A 51 -5.53 -6.60 -22.31
N ASP A 52 -4.30 -6.84 -21.88
CA ASP A 52 -3.36 -7.78 -22.52
C ASP A 52 -3.60 -9.24 -22.10
N LEU A 53 -4.40 -9.45 -21.05
CA LEU A 53 -4.72 -10.77 -20.50
C LEU A 53 -5.98 -11.38 -21.13
N PRO A 54 -6.06 -12.72 -21.23
CA PRO A 54 -7.31 -13.40 -21.57
C PRO A 54 -8.42 -13.00 -20.61
N ASP A 55 -9.61 -12.72 -21.13
CA ASP A 55 -10.77 -12.27 -20.34
C ASP A 55 -11.10 -13.20 -19.17
N ASP A 56 -10.90 -14.50 -19.37
CA ASP A 56 -11.17 -15.54 -18.39
C ASP A 56 -9.93 -15.95 -17.56
N GLY A 57 -8.75 -15.41 -17.87
CA GLY A 57 -7.51 -15.72 -17.17
C GLY A 57 -7.54 -15.22 -15.73
N LEU A 58 -7.19 -16.09 -14.77
CA LEU A 58 -7.17 -15.74 -13.36
C LEU A 58 -5.97 -14.85 -13.05
N VAL A 59 -6.23 -13.68 -12.48
CA VAL A 59 -5.19 -12.83 -11.90
C VAL A 59 -5.02 -13.25 -10.44
N LEU A 60 -3.77 -13.28 -9.97
CA LEU A 60 -3.40 -13.63 -8.61
C LEU A 60 -2.93 -12.36 -7.86
N PRO A 61 -3.86 -11.60 -7.23
CA PRO A 61 -3.47 -10.55 -6.29
C PRO A 61 -2.72 -11.16 -5.12
N LEU A 62 -1.60 -10.56 -4.73
CA LEU A 62 -0.79 -10.99 -3.61
C LEU A 62 -0.48 -9.80 -2.69
N SER A 63 -0.54 -10.04 -1.39
CA SER A 63 -0.03 -9.15 -0.35
C SER A 63 0.29 -9.93 0.92
N SER A 64 1.07 -9.33 1.80
CA SER A 64 1.35 -9.87 3.13
C SER A 64 0.27 -9.43 4.11
N ILE A 65 -0.07 -10.30 5.06
CA ILE A 65 -0.93 -9.97 6.19
C ILE A 65 -0.24 -10.34 7.50
N GLY A 66 -0.24 -9.41 8.46
CA GLY A 66 0.42 -9.62 9.74
C GLY A 66 0.72 -8.33 10.47
N ALA A 67 1.64 -8.43 11.42
CA ALA A 67 2.18 -7.26 12.11
C ALA A 67 3.36 -6.70 11.31
N PRO A 68 3.34 -5.43 10.87
CA PRO A 68 4.45 -4.83 10.14
C PRO A 68 5.79 -5.00 10.87
N THR A 69 5.80 -4.82 12.19
CA THR A 69 6.98 -5.01 13.04
C THR A 69 7.62 -6.38 12.94
N VAL A 70 6.83 -7.44 12.67
CA VAL A 70 7.35 -8.79 12.46
C VAL A 70 7.95 -8.93 11.06
N GLY A 71 7.36 -8.28 10.04
CA GLY A 71 7.90 -8.26 8.68
C GLY A 71 9.31 -7.66 8.59
N TYR A 72 9.71 -6.80 9.53
CA TYR A 72 11.09 -6.30 9.63
C TYR A 72 12.10 -7.39 10.02
N GLU A 73 11.69 -8.43 10.74
CA GLU A 73 12.56 -9.49 11.24
C GLU A 73 12.37 -10.82 10.49
N MET A 74 11.16 -11.07 9.99
CA MET A 74 10.77 -12.28 9.28
C MET A 74 10.70 -12.02 7.78
N ILE A 75 11.85 -12.19 7.12
CA ILE A 75 11.96 -12.09 5.66
C ILE A 75 11.16 -13.23 5.01
N HIS A 76 10.45 -12.92 3.93
CA HIS A 76 9.74 -13.90 3.11
C HIS A 76 10.66 -15.04 2.65
N GLY A 77 10.11 -16.25 2.60
CA GLY A 77 10.67 -17.32 1.79
C GLY A 77 10.33 -17.16 0.31
N THR A 78 10.98 -17.97 -0.51
CA THR A 78 10.80 -18.02 -1.97
C THR A 78 9.76 -19.06 -2.41
N GLN A 79 9.03 -19.68 -1.47
CA GLN A 79 8.12 -20.79 -1.77
C GLN A 79 6.65 -20.41 -1.55
N GLU A 80 6.37 -19.37 -0.77
CA GLU A 80 5.02 -18.96 -0.39
C GLU A 80 4.18 -18.60 -1.61
N ALA A 81 4.71 -17.82 -2.56
CA ALA A 81 4.00 -17.46 -3.78
C ALA A 81 3.62 -18.70 -4.60
N GLY A 82 4.53 -19.68 -4.71
CA GLY A 82 4.28 -20.97 -5.36
C GLY A 82 3.17 -21.76 -4.68
N ARG A 83 3.22 -21.88 -3.34
CA ARG A 83 2.19 -22.58 -2.56
C ARG A 83 0.82 -21.94 -2.68
N VAL A 84 0.77 -20.60 -2.64
CA VAL A 84 -0.47 -19.84 -2.84
C VAL A 84 -1.03 -20.08 -4.24
N ARG A 85 -0.21 -19.95 -5.28
CA ARG A 85 -0.62 -20.25 -6.67
C ARG A 85 -1.16 -21.66 -6.78
N ASP A 86 -0.42 -22.66 -6.33
CA ASP A 86 -0.81 -24.07 -6.48
C ASP A 86 -2.15 -24.37 -5.79
N ALA A 87 -2.37 -23.82 -4.59
CA ALA A 87 -3.62 -23.96 -3.86
C ALA A 87 -4.79 -23.23 -4.53
N VAL A 88 -4.56 -22.03 -5.07
CA VAL A 88 -5.54 -21.28 -5.86
C VAL A 88 -5.91 -22.04 -7.12
N GLU A 89 -4.94 -22.51 -7.90
CA GLU A 89 -5.18 -23.24 -9.14
C GLU A 89 -5.90 -24.57 -8.89
N GLN A 90 -5.57 -25.27 -7.80
CA GLN A 90 -6.28 -26.46 -7.36
C GLN A 90 -7.74 -26.15 -6.99
N HIS A 91 -8.00 -25.05 -6.29
CA HIS A 91 -9.34 -24.66 -5.86
C HIS A 91 -10.23 -24.26 -7.03
N PHE A 92 -9.72 -23.42 -7.94
CA PHE A 92 -10.48 -22.94 -9.10
C PHE A 92 -10.46 -23.90 -10.29
N GLY A 93 -9.55 -24.88 -10.31
CA GLY A 93 -9.36 -25.81 -11.43
C GLY A 93 -8.83 -25.13 -12.70
N ARG A 94 -8.11 -24.01 -12.54
CA ARG A 94 -7.65 -23.13 -13.63
C ARG A 94 -6.30 -22.52 -13.28
N ALA A 95 -5.46 -22.31 -14.28
CA ALA A 95 -4.16 -21.68 -14.11
C ALA A 95 -4.28 -20.16 -13.90
N CYS A 96 -3.41 -19.61 -13.06
CA CYS A 96 -3.18 -18.17 -12.94
C CYS A 96 -2.35 -17.69 -14.13
N VAL A 97 -2.72 -16.53 -14.69
CA VAL A 97 -2.07 -15.97 -15.89
C VAL A 97 -1.21 -14.75 -15.59
N ALA A 98 -1.37 -14.13 -14.42
CA ALA A 98 -0.62 -12.94 -14.01
C ALA A 98 -0.64 -12.78 -12.49
N VAL A 99 0.38 -12.12 -11.95
CA VAL A 99 0.42 -11.62 -10.58
C VAL A 99 -0.03 -10.16 -10.57
N MET A 100 -0.70 -9.73 -9.51
CA MET A 100 -1.00 -8.33 -9.24
C MET A 100 -0.66 -8.05 -7.78
N SER A 101 -0.28 -6.82 -7.43
CA SER A 101 -0.22 -6.47 -6.01
C SER A 101 -1.63 -6.22 -5.49
N SER A 102 -2.00 -6.72 -4.31
CA SER A 102 -3.25 -6.27 -3.68
C SER A 102 -3.11 -4.85 -3.15
N GLU A 103 -1.89 -4.41 -2.83
CA GLU A 103 -1.55 -3.12 -2.21
C GLU A 103 -0.21 -2.60 -2.75
N ILE A 104 -0.22 -1.52 -3.51
CA ILE A 104 1.02 -0.94 -4.08
C ILE A 104 1.95 -0.32 -3.01
N GLY A 105 1.42 -0.02 -1.83
CA GLY A 105 2.17 0.60 -0.74
C GLY A 105 3.22 -0.34 -0.13
N GLY A 106 4.40 0.21 0.18
CA GLY A 106 5.44 -0.47 0.96
C GLY A 106 5.99 -1.75 0.32
N THR A 107 6.27 -2.77 1.14
CA THR A 107 6.83 -4.07 0.71
C THR A 107 5.90 -4.80 -0.24
N ASN A 108 4.58 -4.68 -0.09
CA ASN A 108 3.60 -5.40 -0.91
C ASN A 108 3.67 -5.00 -2.38
N GLY A 109 3.91 -3.72 -2.66
CA GLY A 109 4.14 -3.24 -4.02
C GLY A 109 5.44 -3.83 -4.61
N VAL A 110 6.55 -3.68 -3.89
CA VAL A 110 7.88 -4.11 -4.39
C VAL A 110 7.97 -5.65 -4.50
N GLY A 111 7.45 -6.36 -3.52
CA GLY A 111 7.43 -7.82 -3.44
C GLY A 111 6.68 -8.48 -4.60
N ALA A 112 5.71 -7.78 -5.21
CA ALA A 112 4.99 -8.27 -6.38
C ALA A 112 5.90 -8.58 -7.57
N VAL A 113 7.02 -7.86 -7.72
CA VAL A 113 8.04 -8.19 -8.74
C VAL A 113 8.72 -9.51 -8.42
N SER A 114 9.08 -9.74 -7.15
CA SER A 114 9.69 -11.01 -6.71
C SER A 114 8.75 -12.18 -6.97
N TRP A 115 7.49 -12.06 -6.55
CA TRP A 115 6.50 -13.13 -6.72
C TRP A 115 6.23 -13.41 -8.20
N ALA A 116 6.11 -12.38 -9.04
CA ALA A 116 5.93 -12.54 -10.48
C ALA A 116 7.13 -13.26 -11.14
N ALA A 117 8.36 -12.85 -10.79
CA ALA A 117 9.59 -13.45 -11.30
C ALA A 117 9.72 -14.93 -10.88
N GLU A 118 9.51 -15.25 -9.60
CA GLU A 118 9.58 -16.62 -9.07
C GLU A 118 8.54 -17.55 -9.70
N LEU A 119 7.33 -17.03 -9.95
CA LEU A 119 6.24 -17.79 -10.57
C LEU A 119 6.36 -17.88 -12.09
N GLY A 120 7.23 -17.07 -12.72
CA GLY A 120 7.34 -16.97 -14.17
C GLY A 120 6.07 -16.38 -14.83
N LEU A 121 5.38 -15.49 -14.12
CA LEU A 121 4.15 -14.83 -14.57
C LEU A 121 4.39 -13.33 -14.80
N PRO A 122 3.65 -12.68 -15.72
CA PRO A 122 3.69 -11.23 -15.85
C PRO A 122 3.11 -10.55 -14.61
N LEU A 123 3.56 -9.32 -14.35
CA LEU A 123 2.97 -8.43 -13.35
C LEU A 123 1.94 -7.51 -14.01
N VAL A 124 0.75 -7.44 -13.44
CA VAL A 124 -0.28 -6.48 -13.86
C VAL A 124 0.10 -5.09 -13.36
N ASP A 125 0.08 -4.09 -14.24
CA ASP A 125 0.20 -2.66 -13.89
C ASP A 125 -1.09 -2.15 -13.25
N ALA A 126 -1.41 -2.67 -12.07
CA ALA A 126 -2.54 -2.28 -11.26
C ALA A 126 -2.35 -2.80 -9.82
N ASP A 127 -3.12 -2.25 -8.90
CA ASP A 127 -3.28 -2.83 -7.57
C ASP A 127 -4.68 -2.66 -7.01
N GLY A 128 -4.94 -3.32 -5.89
CA GLY A 128 -6.21 -3.30 -5.20
C GLY A 128 -6.48 -2.02 -4.40
N MET A 129 -5.53 -1.12 -4.18
CA MET A 129 -5.71 0.00 -3.24
C MET A 129 -5.26 1.37 -3.78
N GLY A 130 -4.22 1.43 -4.60
CA GLY A 130 -3.56 2.68 -5.04
C GLY A 130 -2.79 3.41 -3.92
N ARG A 131 -2.78 2.82 -2.72
CA ARG A 131 -2.11 3.24 -1.49
C ARG A 131 -2.01 2.04 -0.54
N ALA A 132 -1.58 2.23 0.71
CA ALA A 132 -1.77 1.23 1.76
C ALA A 132 -3.05 1.45 2.59
N PHE A 133 -3.68 0.34 3.00
CA PHE A 133 -4.78 0.33 3.98
C PHE A 133 -4.63 -0.87 4.95
N PRO A 134 -5.09 -0.74 6.21
CA PRO A 134 -4.73 -1.72 7.24
C PRO A 134 -5.59 -3.00 7.24
N GLU A 135 -6.73 -3.01 6.56
CA GLU A 135 -7.72 -4.09 6.64
C GLU A 135 -8.02 -4.68 5.25
N VAL A 136 -8.20 -6.00 5.18
CA VAL A 136 -8.48 -6.79 3.96
C VAL A 136 -9.70 -6.27 3.20
N GLN A 137 -10.69 -5.73 3.93
CA GLN A 137 -11.90 -5.17 3.33
C GLN A 137 -11.69 -3.85 2.60
N MET A 138 -10.58 -3.15 2.84
CA MET A 138 -10.25 -1.85 2.26
C MET A 138 -9.55 -2.04 0.91
N VAL A 139 -10.23 -2.73 -0.01
CA VAL A 139 -9.77 -2.99 -1.37
C VAL A 139 -10.79 -2.49 -2.39
N SER A 140 -10.31 -1.92 -3.49
CA SER A 140 -11.08 -1.36 -4.61
C SER A 140 -12.10 -2.33 -5.17
N MET A 141 -11.77 -3.62 -5.21
CA MET A 141 -12.67 -4.67 -5.68
C MET A 141 -13.93 -4.78 -4.79
N ASN A 142 -13.78 -4.58 -3.47
CA ASN A 142 -14.93 -4.46 -2.55
C ASN A 142 -15.74 -3.20 -2.83
N VAL A 143 -15.08 -2.07 -3.12
CA VAL A 143 -15.75 -0.82 -3.49
C VAL A 143 -16.55 -0.98 -4.79
N ALA A 144 -16.02 -1.72 -5.76
CA ALA A 144 -16.71 -2.06 -7.01
C ALA A 144 -17.84 -3.10 -6.84
N GLY A 145 -18.04 -3.62 -5.63
CA GLY A 145 -19.10 -4.59 -5.32
C GLY A 145 -18.77 -6.02 -5.76
N LEU A 146 -17.50 -6.34 -6.01
CA LEU A 146 -17.07 -7.70 -6.27
C LEU A 146 -17.13 -8.54 -4.98
N PRO A 147 -17.51 -9.83 -5.09
CA PRO A 147 -17.58 -10.71 -3.94
C PRO A 147 -16.18 -11.10 -3.46
N ILE A 148 -16.05 -11.33 -2.16
CA ILE A 148 -14.90 -12.05 -1.63
C ILE A 148 -15.17 -13.56 -1.73
N GLU A 149 -14.66 -14.20 -2.79
CA GLU A 149 -14.92 -15.62 -3.06
C GLU A 149 -14.10 -16.52 -2.15
N ASN A 150 -12.79 -16.32 -2.13
CA ASN A 150 -11.89 -17.00 -1.20
C ASN A 150 -10.70 -16.11 -0.81
N ILE A 151 -10.02 -16.53 0.25
CA ILE A 151 -8.68 -16.07 0.60
C ILE A 151 -7.80 -17.30 0.74
N THR A 152 -6.62 -17.28 0.12
CA THR A 152 -5.59 -18.29 0.33
C THR A 152 -4.43 -17.66 1.09
N LEU A 153 -4.00 -18.28 2.18
CA LEU A 153 -2.84 -17.86 2.96
C LEU A 153 -1.77 -18.95 2.95
N ALA A 154 -0.50 -18.56 2.82
CA ALA A 154 0.65 -19.42 3.06
C ALA A 154 1.61 -18.76 4.04
N ASP A 155 2.08 -19.53 5.02
CA ASP A 155 3.09 -19.08 5.98
C ASP A 155 4.51 -19.52 5.59
N VAL A 156 5.49 -18.96 6.30
CA VAL A 156 6.92 -19.20 6.05
C VAL A 156 7.34 -20.66 6.30
N ILE A 157 6.62 -21.40 7.14
CA ILE A 157 6.93 -22.81 7.46
C ILE A 157 6.26 -23.79 6.49
N GLY A 158 5.26 -23.35 5.73
CA GLY A 158 4.63 -24.09 4.64
C GLY A 158 3.22 -24.57 4.89
N ASN A 159 2.52 -24.08 5.92
CA ASN A 159 1.09 -24.29 6.02
C ASN A 159 0.37 -23.46 4.95
N VAL A 160 -0.70 -24.02 4.40
CA VAL A 160 -1.59 -23.33 3.46
C VAL A 160 -3.02 -23.44 3.97
N THR A 161 -3.72 -22.31 4.03
CA THR A 161 -5.13 -22.22 4.45
C THR A 161 -5.94 -21.58 3.35
N ILE A 162 -7.09 -22.19 3.01
CA ILE A 162 -8.09 -21.58 2.13
C ILE A 162 -9.32 -21.27 2.96
N LEU A 163 -9.74 -20.01 2.91
CA LEU A 163 -10.91 -19.46 3.60
C LEU A 163 -12.00 -19.14 2.57
N THR A 164 -13.24 -19.50 2.87
CA THR A 164 -14.44 -18.99 2.18
C THR A 164 -15.26 -18.15 3.15
N PRO A 165 -14.99 -16.83 3.24
CA PRO A 165 -15.64 -15.97 4.22
C PRO A 165 -17.05 -15.60 3.79
N VAL A 166 -17.96 -15.46 4.76
CA VAL A 166 -19.37 -15.05 4.50
C VAL A 166 -19.53 -13.54 4.29
N SER A 167 -18.52 -12.76 4.66
CA SER A 167 -18.46 -11.30 4.44
C SER A 167 -17.02 -10.80 4.55
N TRP A 168 -16.76 -9.58 4.07
CA TRP A 168 -15.47 -8.89 4.20
C TRP A 168 -15.01 -8.73 5.65
N ALA A 169 -15.93 -8.46 6.58
CA ALA A 169 -15.59 -8.38 8.01
C ALA A 169 -15.14 -9.74 8.58
N TRP A 170 -15.76 -10.84 8.13
CA TRP A 170 -15.32 -12.19 8.50
C TRP A 170 -14.01 -12.58 7.83
N ALA A 171 -13.78 -12.12 6.60
CA ALA A 171 -12.53 -12.31 5.90
C ALA A 171 -11.36 -11.70 6.69
N GLU A 172 -11.49 -10.43 7.06
CA GLU A 172 -10.53 -9.72 7.90
C GLU A 172 -10.29 -10.44 9.23
N ALA A 173 -11.37 -10.76 9.97
CA ALA A 173 -11.25 -11.38 11.28
C ALA A 173 -10.57 -12.76 11.25
N ILE A 174 -10.91 -13.61 10.29
CA ILE A 174 -10.36 -14.97 10.21
C ILE A 174 -8.94 -14.95 9.63
N SER A 175 -8.68 -14.19 8.57
CA SER A 175 -7.33 -14.05 8.00
C SER A 175 -6.35 -13.50 9.03
N ARG A 176 -6.77 -12.52 9.85
CA ARG A 176 -5.94 -12.00 10.96
C ARG A 176 -5.68 -13.06 12.04
N ALA A 177 -6.67 -13.86 12.40
CA ALA A 177 -6.48 -14.95 13.36
C ALA A 177 -5.52 -16.03 12.84
N VAL A 178 -5.62 -16.39 11.56
CA VAL A 178 -4.69 -17.32 10.90
C VAL A 178 -3.28 -16.74 10.86
N SER A 179 -3.12 -15.47 10.48
CA SER A 179 -1.82 -14.80 10.48
C SER A 179 -1.16 -14.82 11.87
N ILE A 180 -1.91 -14.53 12.94
CA ILE A 180 -1.40 -14.62 14.32
C ILE A 180 -0.90 -16.03 14.63
N ALA A 181 -1.67 -17.06 14.29
CA ALA A 181 -1.28 -18.46 14.50
C ALA A 181 -0.04 -18.86 13.68
N ALA A 182 0.14 -18.26 12.50
CA ALA A 182 1.29 -18.44 11.62
C ALA A 182 2.56 -17.69 12.06
N GLY A 183 2.55 -17.03 13.23
CA GLY A 183 3.67 -16.21 13.69
C GLY A 183 3.54 -14.72 13.39
N SER A 184 2.31 -14.25 13.14
CA SER A 184 1.95 -12.87 12.78
C SER A 184 2.49 -12.41 11.42
N TYR A 185 2.65 -13.34 10.49
CA TYR A 185 3.03 -13.08 9.11
C TYR A 185 2.56 -14.21 8.17
N ALA A 186 1.95 -13.86 7.05
CA ALA A 186 1.60 -14.79 5.97
C ALA A 186 1.49 -14.05 4.64
N LEU A 187 1.84 -14.72 3.54
CA LEU A 187 1.48 -14.27 2.20
C LEU A 187 0.03 -14.66 1.93
N MET A 188 -0.73 -13.74 1.34
CA MET A 188 -2.15 -13.87 1.10
C MET A 188 -2.45 -13.60 -0.38
N ALA A 189 -3.33 -14.42 -0.95
CA ALA A 189 -4.07 -14.07 -2.15
C ALA A 189 -5.55 -13.89 -1.80
N ASP A 190 -6.09 -12.74 -2.15
CA ASP A 190 -7.50 -12.39 -2.04
C ASP A 190 -8.00 -11.92 -3.42
N ASN A 191 -9.31 -11.96 -3.65
CA ASN A 191 -9.92 -11.50 -4.91
C ASN A 191 -9.32 -12.09 -6.19
N VAL A 192 -8.95 -13.38 -6.16
CA VAL A 192 -8.55 -14.11 -7.36
C VAL A 192 -9.75 -14.18 -8.30
N LEU A 193 -9.68 -13.42 -9.38
CA LEU A 193 -10.78 -13.23 -10.32
C LEU A 193 -10.27 -13.23 -11.77
N PRO A 194 -11.15 -13.54 -12.73
CA PRO A 194 -10.85 -13.36 -14.15
C PRO A 194 -10.50 -11.90 -14.49
N ALA A 195 -9.54 -11.69 -15.39
CA ALA A 195 -9.11 -10.35 -15.80
C ALA A 195 -10.27 -9.43 -16.24
N ALA A 196 -11.28 -9.97 -16.96
CA ALA A 196 -12.44 -9.21 -17.38
C ALA A 196 -13.28 -8.64 -16.22
N ARG A 197 -13.26 -9.28 -15.04
CA ARG A 197 -13.98 -8.84 -13.84
C ARG A 197 -13.23 -7.75 -13.08
N LEU A 198 -11.92 -7.65 -13.26
CA LEU A 198 -11.06 -6.68 -12.58
C LEU A 198 -11.00 -5.33 -13.29
N ARG A 199 -11.30 -5.28 -14.60
CA ARG A 199 -11.31 -4.02 -15.38
C ARG A 199 -12.29 -3.02 -14.77
N GLY A 200 -11.77 -1.85 -14.38
CA GLY A 200 -12.54 -0.80 -13.69
C GLY A 200 -12.89 -1.09 -12.21
N ALA A 201 -12.42 -2.21 -11.66
CA ALA A 201 -12.59 -2.57 -10.25
C ALA A 201 -11.26 -2.55 -9.45
N VAL A 202 -10.15 -2.27 -10.12
CA VAL A 202 -8.82 -2.07 -9.54
C VAL A 202 -8.29 -0.67 -9.86
N ILE A 203 -7.18 -0.27 -9.25
CA ILE A 203 -6.50 0.99 -9.59
C ILE A 203 -5.42 0.67 -10.61
N GLU A 204 -5.67 0.99 -11.87
CA GLU A 204 -4.73 0.73 -12.99
C GLU A 204 -3.58 1.75 -13.01
N GLY A 205 -2.41 1.32 -13.50
CA GLY A 205 -1.22 2.16 -13.71
C GLY A 205 -0.36 2.37 -12.47
N THR A 206 -0.59 1.64 -11.38
CA THR A 206 0.02 1.94 -10.08
C THR A 206 1.48 1.52 -9.98
N VAL A 207 1.90 0.48 -10.71
CA VAL A 207 3.31 0.07 -10.81
C VAL A 207 4.08 1.12 -11.60
N THR A 208 3.57 1.50 -12.77
CA THR A 208 4.14 2.56 -13.61
C THR A 208 4.23 3.88 -12.83
N ARG A 209 3.17 4.26 -12.11
CA ARG A 209 3.15 5.47 -11.29
C ARG A 209 4.19 5.44 -10.16
N ALA A 210 4.35 4.31 -9.48
CA ALA A 210 5.37 4.16 -8.44
C ALA A 210 6.79 4.35 -9.01
N ILE A 211 7.09 3.73 -10.16
CA ILE A 211 8.37 3.92 -10.85
C ILE A 211 8.59 5.40 -11.22
N GLN A 212 7.56 6.08 -11.75
CA GLN A 212 7.64 7.50 -12.09
C GLN A 212 7.92 8.38 -10.87
N ILE A 213 7.25 8.14 -9.75
CA ILE A 213 7.47 8.85 -8.48
C ILE A 213 8.94 8.70 -8.05
N GLY A 214 9.45 7.47 -7.98
CA GLY A 214 10.81 7.25 -7.49
C GLY A 214 11.92 7.69 -8.44
N ARG A 215 11.65 7.76 -9.76
CA ARG A 215 12.57 8.38 -10.74
C ARG A 215 12.57 9.90 -10.64
N ALA A 216 11.41 10.53 -10.41
CA ALA A 216 11.31 11.98 -10.28
C ALA A 216 12.07 12.52 -9.06
N THR A 217 12.20 11.72 -8.00
CA THR A 217 12.96 12.06 -6.79
C THR A 217 14.42 11.63 -6.82
N GLU A 218 14.89 11.02 -7.90
CA GLU A 218 16.25 10.52 -8.01
C GLU A 218 17.22 11.64 -8.42
N ASN A 219 18.29 11.84 -7.65
CA ASN A 219 19.35 12.81 -7.94
C ASN A 219 18.85 14.27 -8.16
N THR A 220 17.76 14.65 -7.50
CA THR A 220 17.24 16.03 -7.52
C THR A 220 17.72 16.83 -6.32
N ASP A 221 17.97 18.13 -6.52
CA ASP A 221 18.34 19.05 -5.44
C ASP A 221 17.14 19.44 -4.55
N ASP A 222 15.91 19.28 -5.04
CA ASP A 222 14.66 19.52 -4.30
C ASP A 222 13.67 18.36 -4.48
N PRO A 223 13.81 17.27 -3.71
CA PRO A 223 12.94 16.11 -3.83
C PRO A 223 11.51 16.39 -3.36
N ILE A 224 11.30 17.37 -2.47
CA ILE A 224 9.96 17.73 -2.00
C ILE A 224 9.18 18.44 -3.10
N ALA A 225 9.81 19.35 -3.83
CA ALA A 225 9.20 19.98 -5.00
C ALA A 225 8.84 18.94 -6.08
N ALA A 226 9.76 18.01 -6.38
CA ALA A 226 9.53 16.94 -7.35
C ALA A 226 8.36 16.02 -6.97
N LEU A 227 8.26 15.64 -5.69
CA LEU A 227 7.12 14.88 -5.16
C LEU A 227 5.82 15.67 -5.30
N THR A 228 5.84 16.95 -4.93
CA THR A 228 4.67 17.84 -4.99
C THR A 228 4.12 17.93 -6.42
N GLU A 229 5.00 18.13 -7.40
CA GLU A 229 4.63 18.19 -8.81
C GLU A 229 4.10 16.83 -9.33
N THR A 230 4.84 15.75 -9.09
CA THR A 230 4.51 14.41 -9.62
C THR A 230 3.22 13.86 -9.04
N LEU A 231 2.94 14.14 -7.76
CA LEU A 231 1.75 13.64 -7.07
C LEU A 231 0.54 14.58 -7.21
N GLY A 232 0.75 15.84 -7.61
CA GLY A 232 -0.22 16.91 -7.38
C GLY A 232 -0.47 17.12 -5.89
N ALA A 233 0.57 16.96 -5.07
CA ALA A 233 0.45 17.02 -3.62
C ALA A 233 0.48 18.45 -3.08
N ARG A 234 -0.01 18.60 -1.87
CA ARG A 234 0.12 19.80 -1.05
C ARG A 234 1.10 19.52 0.09
N ILE A 235 1.99 20.47 0.34
CA ILE A 235 2.81 20.48 1.55
C ILE A 235 1.93 21.06 2.67
N LEU A 236 1.58 20.24 3.66
CA LEU A 236 0.76 20.67 4.81
C LEU A 236 1.62 21.42 5.83
N ILE A 237 2.83 20.93 6.08
CA ILE A 237 3.84 21.56 6.94
C ILE A 237 5.25 21.06 6.59
N ARG A 238 6.28 21.90 6.82
CA ARG A 238 7.68 21.48 6.99
C ARG A 238 8.14 21.79 8.40
N GLY A 239 8.72 20.83 9.09
CA GLY A 239 8.97 20.99 10.52
C GLY A 239 9.81 19.90 11.16
N LYS A 240 9.81 19.90 12.49
CA LYS A 240 10.50 18.91 13.31
C LYS A 240 9.46 18.11 14.10
N VAL A 241 9.64 16.79 14.14
CA VAL A 241 8.84 15.93 15.01
C VAL A 241 9.15 16.25 16.47
N VAL A 242 8.13 16.65 17.24
CA VAL A 242 8.26 17.05 18.65
C VAL A 242 7.55 16.13 19.62
N ASP A 243 6.65 15.28 19.14
CA ASP A 243 6.04 14.23 19.96
C ASP A 243 5.64 13.04 19.10
N VAL A 244 5.74 11.84 19.68
CA VAL A 244 5.33 10.59 19.04
C VAL A 244 4.75 9.66 20.08
N GLU A 245 3.45 9.42 19.98
CA GLU A 245 2.74 8.45 20.81
C GLU A 245 2.45 7.19 20.00
N ARG A 246 2.73 6.01 20.57
CA ARG A 246 2.41 4.71 19.95
C ARG A 246 1.84 3.75 20.96
N ARG A 247 0.80 3.03 20.55
CA ARG A 247 0.13 1.97 21.30
C ARG A 247 -0.15 0.82 20.35
N ILE A 248 0.28 -0.38 20.72
CA ILE A 248 0.01 -1.60 19.95
C ILE A 248 -1.23 -2.25 20.57
N GLY A 249 -2.25 -2.51 19.75
CA GLY A 249 -3.49 -3.14 20.22
C GLY A 249 -4.34 -3.67 19.06
N GLY A 250 -4.97 -4.83 19.24
CA GLY A 250 -5.87 -5.41 18.24
C GLY A 250 -5.20 -5.79 16.91
N GLY A 251 -3.88 -5.95 16.88
CA GLY A 251 -3.12 -6.23 15.67
C GLY A 251 -2.71 -4.99 14.85
N PHE A 252 -2.90 -3.78 15.39
CA PHE A 252 -2.55 -2.52 14.75
C PHE A 252 -1.66 -1.65 15.64
N VAL A 253 -0.84 -0.80 15.02
CA VAL A 253 -0.12 0.30 15.68
C VAL A 253 -0.99 1.54 15.60
N ARG A 254 -1.50 2.02 16.73
CA ARG A 254 -2.27 3.28 16.83
C ARG A 254 -1.46 4.34 17.54
N GLY A 255 -1.64 5.60 17.15
CA GLY A 255 -0.88 6.67 17.78
C GLY A 255 -1.05 8.02 17.12
N SER A 256 -0.20 8.94 17.54
CA SER A 256 -0.15 10.27 16.95
C SER A 256 1.27 10.80 16.84
N ILE A 257 1.50 11.61 15.82
CA ILE A 257 2.77 12.31 15.59
C ILE A 257 2.49 13.81 15.61
N VAL A 258 3.31 14.57 16.33
CA VAL A 258 3.21 16.05 16.33
C VAL A 258 4.42 16.65 15.64
N VAL A 259 4.17 17.54 14.68
CA VAL A 259 5.20 18.25 13.93
C VAL A 259 5.09 19.74 14.24
N ASP A 260 6.20 20.30 14.74
CA ASP A 260 6.39 21.73 15.00
C ASP A 260 7.00 22.39 13.76
N GLY A 261 6.30 23.38 13.20
CA GLY A 261 6.64 24.02 11.95
C GLY A 261 7.94 24.81 11.99
N SER A 262 8.63 24.89 10.87
CA SER A 262 9.90 25.60 10.72
C SER A 262 9.94 26.43 9.44
N GLY A 263 10.83 27.43 9.38
CA GLY A 263 10.92 28.30 8.21
C GLY A 263 9.63 29.10 8.02
N SER A 264 8.99 28.97 6.86
CA SER A 264 7.69 29.61 6.57
C SER A 264 6.54 29.11 7.44
N ASP A 265 6.67 27.92 8.03
CA ASP A 265 5.66 27.32 8.91
C ASP A 265 5.92 27.59 10.40
N THR A 266 6.87 28.47 10.74
CA THR A 266 7.20 28.76 12.15
C THR A 266 5.96 29.25 12.90
N GLY A 267 5.66 28.61 14.03
CA GLY A 267 4.49 28.91 14.87
C GLY A 267 3.25 28.08 14.54
N ARG A 268 3.29 27.28 13.47
CA ARG A 268 2.28 26.27 13.14
C ARG A 268 2.62 24.94 13.79
N MET A 269 1.60 24.17 14.14
CA MET A 269 1.77 22.82 14.67
C MET A 269 0.64 21.93 14.17
N ILE A 270 1.01 20.77 13.64
CA ILE A 270 0.03 19.77 13.20
C ILE A 270 0.17 18.49 14.00
N ARG A 271 -0.95 17.79 14.13
CA ARG A 271 -1.04 16.45 14.70
C ARG A 271 -1.52 15.48 13.63
N ILE A 272 -0.78 14.39 13.44
CA ILE A 272 -1.13 13.30 12.54
C ILE A 272 -1.67 12.15 13.40
N GLU A 273 -2.86 11.66 13.08
CA GLU A 273 -3.44 10.45 13.67
C GLU A 273 -3.11 9.23 12.82
N VAL A 274 -2.70 8.13 13.46
CA VAL A 274 -2.12 6.96 12.81
C VAL A 274 -2.81 5.66 13.24
N GLN A 275 -3.08 4.78 12.27
CA GLN A 275 -3.35 3.34 12.48
C GLN A 275 -2.64 2.54 11.38
N ASN A 276 -1.41 2.09 11.63
CA ASN A 276 -0.43 1.59 10.64
C ASN A 276 -0.06 2.63 9.56
N GLU A 277 -1.04 3.29 8.95
CA GLU A 277 -0.90 4.38 8.00
C GLU A 277 -1.28 5.74 8.63
N ASN A 278 -0.84 6.83 8.01
CA ASN A 278 -1.27 8.19 8.36
C ASN A 278 -2.72 8.41 7.90
N LEU A 279 -3.62 8.66 8.86
CA LEU A 279 -5.06 8.71 8.59
C LEU A 279 -5.62 10.13 8.46
N ILE A 280 -5.25 11.01 9.38
CA ILE A 280 -5.80 12.38 9.48
C ILE A 280 -4.71 13.34 9.91
N VAL A 281 -4.72 14.54 9.34
CA VAL A 281 -3.89 15.66 9.77
C VAL A 281 -4.77 16.77 10.34
N LEU A 282 -4.47 17.20 11.56
CA LEU A 282 -5.20 18.22 12.30
C LEU A 282 -4.30 19.43 12.61
N GLU A 283 -4.84 20.64 12.49
CA GLU A 283 -4.23 21.89 12.95
C GLU A 283 -5.29 22.68 13.72
N GLU A 284 -5.06 22.97 15.00
CA GLU A 284 -6.01 23.70 15.87
C GLU A 284 -7.46 23.16 15.84
N GLY A 285 -7.60 21.83 15.67
CA GLY A 285 -8.91 21.16 15.57
C GLY A 285 -9.55 21.18 14.18
N GLN A 286 -8.93 21.82 13.19
CA GLN A 286 -9.33 21.76 11.78
C GLN A 286 -8.65 20.60 11.07
N VAL A 287 -9.38 19.94 10.17
CA VAL A 287 -8.86 18.85 9.34
C VAL A 287 -8.16 19.45 8.12
N LEU A 288 -6.86 19.17 7.97
CA LEU A 288 -6.08 19.58 6.80
C LEU A 288 -6.07 18.53 5.69
N ALA A 289 -6.17 17.25 6.07
CA ALA A 289 -6.27 16.10 5.17
C ALA A 289 -6.81 14.90 5.95
N SER A 290 -7.49 13.99 5.25
CA SER A 290 -7.95 12.72 5.82
C SER A 290 -8.07 11.64 4.75
N VAL A 291 -7.96 10.38 5.16
CA VAL A 291 -8.34 9.21 4.35
C VAL A 291 -9.72 9.38 3.69
N PRO A 292 -9.94 8.84 2.47
CA PRO A 292 -9.03 7.97 1.72
C PRO A 292 -7.88 8.69 0.99
N ASP A 293 -7.83 10.03 0.97
CA ASP A 293 -6.69 10.78 0.39
C ASP A 293 -5.37 10.37 1.06
N LEU A 294 -4.29 10.41 0.29
CA LEU A 294 -2.99 9.91 0.73
C LEU A 294 -2.31 10.97 1.59
N ILE A 295 -1.69 10.53 2.67
CA ILE A 295 -0.89 11.36 3.58
C ILE A 295 0.45 10.66 3.81
N SER A 296 1.55 11.33 3.48
CA SER A 296 2.90 10.79 3.70
C SER A 296 3.78 11.77 4.47
N VAL A 297 4.52 11.22 5.43
CA VAL A 297 5.60 11.91 6.13
C VAL A 297 6.89 11.53 5.43
N VAL A 298 7.64 12.53 4.97
CA VAL A 298 8.91 12.33 4.28
C VAL A 298 10.02 13.10 4.99
N ASP A 299 11.25 12.61 4.90
CA ASP A 299 12.43 13.37 5.34
C ASP A 299 12.55 14.67 4.53
N ASP A 300 12.73 15.79 5.23
CA ASP A 300 12.64 17.14 4.66
C ASP A 300 13.75 17.45 3.65
N HIS A 301 14.84 16.68 3.67
CA HIS A 301 16.01 16.89 2.82
C HIS A 301 16.08 15.90 1.67
N SER A 302 15.91 14.60 1.95
CA SER A 302 16.02 13.53 0.96
C SER A 302 14.70 13.20 0.27
N GLY A 303 13.55 13.59 0.83
CA GLY A 303 12.23 13.20 0.33
C GLY A 303 11.89 11.72 0.52
N HIS A 304 12.73 10.95 1.21
CA HIS A 304 12.42 9.56 1.51
C HIS A 304 11.23 9.45 2.47
N ALA A 305 10.30 8.56 2.15
CA ALA A 305 9.15 8.28 3.01
C ALA A 305 9.62 7.69 4.36
N ILE A 306 8.99 8.14 5.44
CA ILE A 306 9.24 7.63 6.79
C ILE A 306 8.02 6.83 7.21
N ALA A 307 8.20 5.52 7.35
CA ALA A 307 7.17 4.62 7.87
C ALA A 307 6.76 5.03 9.29
N THR A 308 5.50 4.78 9.67
CA THR A 308 4.96 5.22 10.96
C THR A 308 5.69 4.59 12.13
N GLU A 309 6.25 3.39 12.00
CA GLU A 309 7.08 2.75 13.03
C GLU A 309 8.48 3.35 13.13
N LEU A 310 8.94 4.10 12.12
CA LEU A 310 10.28 4.70 12.04
C LEU A 310 10.32 6.18 12.38
N VAL A 311 9.17 6.85 12.53
CA VAL A 311 9.14 8.26 12.95
C VAL A 311 9.74 8.45 14.35
N ARG A 312 10.64 9.39 14.55
CA ARG A 312 11.33 9.65 15.83
C ARG A 312 11.33 11.14 16.14
N TYR A 313 11.30 11.46 17.43
CA TYR A 313 11.52 12.82 17.91
C TYR A 313 12.80 13.41 17.30
N GLY A 314 12.73 14.66 16.86
CA GLY A 314 13.86 15.41 16.32
C GLY A 314 14.09 15.25 14.82
N GLN A 315 13.42 14.31 14.14
CA GLN A 315 13.48 14.21 12.68
C GLN A 315 12.90 15.47 12.03
N ARG A 316 13.54 15.92 10.95
CA ARG A 316 13.03 17.03 10.13
C ARG A 316 12.23 16.43 8.99
N VAL A 317 10.97 16.83 8.88
CA VAL A 317 10.02 16.19 7.98
C VAL A 317 9.21 17.21 7.21
N ALA A 318 8.76 16.81 6.02
CA ALA A 318 7.65 17.43 5.31
C ALA A 318 6.45 16.48 5.35
N VAL A 319 5.26 17.04 5.54
CA VAL A 319 4.01 16.26 5.50
C VAL A 319 3.26 16.63 4.24
N LEU A 320 3.05 15.65 3.39
CA LEU A 320 2.43 15.79 2.08
C LEU A 320 1.05 15.13 2.07
N ALA A 321 0.10 15.72 1.36
CA ALA A 321 -1.19 15.09 1.10
C ALA A 321 -1.69 15.31 -0.33
N TRP A 322 -2.33 14.32 -0.92
CA TRP A 322 -2.81 14.37 -2.31
C TRP A 322 -4.04 13.48 -2.56
N PRO A 323 -4.79 13.72 -3.66
CA PRO A 323 -5.98 12.97 -4.02
C PRO A 323 -5.79 11.44 -4.07
N CYS A 324 -6.75 10.71 -3.50
CA CYS A 324 -6.91 9.28 -3.75
C CYS A 324 -7.42 8.98 -5.17
N ALA A 325 -7.38 7.70 -5.55
CA ALA A 325 -7.97 7.25 -6.81
C ALA A 325 -9.51 7.48 -6.82
N PRO A 326 -10.12 7.86 -7.96
CA PRO A 326 -11.54 8.24 -8.02
C PRO A 326 -12.53 7.22 -7.45
N LEU A 327 -12.23 5.92 -7.53
CA LEU A 327 -13.08 4.86 -7.01
C LEU A 327 -13.33 5.01 -5.49
N TRP A 328 -12.33 5.47 -4.75
CA TRP A 328 -12.40 5.70 -3.30
C TRP A 328 -13.29 6.89 -2.92
N ARG A 329 -13.59 7.79 -3.86
CA ARG A 329 -14.46 8.95 -3.65
C ARG A 329 -15.94 8.65 -3.85
N SER A 330 -16.28 7.43 -4.26
CA SER A 330 -17.67 6.97 -4.26
C SER A 330 -18.22 6.87 -2.83
N ASP A 331 -19.54 6.96 -2.66
CA ASP A 331 -20.18 6.79 -1.35
C ASP A 331 -19.75 5.49 -0.65
N ARG A 332 -19.61 4.41 -1.42
CA ARG A 332 -19.16 3.11 -0.91
C ARG A 332 -17.67 3.13 -0.55
N GLY A 333 -16.82 3.77 -1.34
CA GLY A 333 -15.40 3.96 -1.04
C GLY A 333 -15.20 4.74 0.26
N ILE A 334 -15.93 5.84 0.43
CA ILE A 334 -15.91 6.68 1.65
C ILE A 334 -16.46 5.90 2.85
N ALA A 335 -17.50 5.07 2.67
CA ALA A 335 -18.02 4.24 3.75
C ALA A 335 -17.03 3.16 4.21
N ILE A 336 -16.23 2.61 3.30
CA ILE A 336 -15.25 1.54 3.59
C ILE A 336 -13.94 2.09 4.16
N ALA A 337 -13.44 3.21 3.61
CA ALA A 337 -12.09 3.69 3.88
C ALA A 337 -12.02 5.20 4.22
N GLY A 338 -13.16 5.86 4.42
CA GLY A 338 -13.21 7.24 4.90
C GLY A 338 -13.02 7.36 6.41
N PRO A 339 -12.98 8.60 6.95
CA PRO A 339 -12.57 8.84 8.33
C PRO A 339 -13.46 8.13 9.36
N ARG A 340 -14.76 8.02 9.09
CA ARG A 340 -15.72 7.31 9.94
C ARG A 340 -15.46 5.82 10.04
N ALA A 341 -14.92 5.19 8.99
CA ALA A 341 -14.54 3.77 9.03
C ALA A 341 -13.43 3.52 10.07
N PHE A 342 -12.57 4.51 10.29
CA PHE A 342 -11.52 4.50 11.30
C PHE A 342 -11.97 5.04 12.67
N GLY A 343 -13.26 5.34 12.84
CA GLY A 343 -13.82 5.83 14.10
C GLY A 343 -13.73 7.33 14.33
N TYR A 344 -13.32 8.12 13.33
CA TYR A 344 -13.31 9.58 13.41
C TYR A 344 -14.65 10.14 12.94
N ASN A 345 -15.35 10.85 13.83
CA ASN A 345 -16.66 11.43 13.52
C ASN A 345 -16.52 12.74 12.71
N ILE A 346 -15.95 12.66 11.52
CA ILE A 346 -15.78 13.76 10.55
C ILE A 346 -16.27 13.31 9.17
N ASP A 347 -16.78 14.25 8.38
CA ASP A 347 -17.10 14.01 6.97
C ASP A 347 -15.83 14.09 6.12
N TYR A 348 -15.73 13.25 5.09
CA TYR A 348 -14.64 13.33 4.13
C TYR A 348 -14.80 14.57 3.25
N VAL A 349 -13.73 15.35 3.14
CA VAL A 349 -13.60 16.46 2.18
C VAL A 349 -12.32 16.21 1.38
N PRO A 350 -12.36 16.25 0.04
CA PRO A 350 -11.17 16.08 -0.77
C PRO A 350 -10.09 17.09 -0.41
N VAL A 351 -8.83 16.66 -0.33
CA VAL A 351 -7.70 17.49 0.10
C VAL A 351 -7.50 18.75 -0.73
N GLU A 352 -7.88 18.72 -2.01
CA GLU A 352 -7.87 19.89 -2.89
C GLU A 352 -8.95 20.92 -2.55
N GLU A 353 -10.05 20.52 -1.92
CA GLU A 353 -11.17 21.40 -1.55
C GLU A 353 -11.01 22.02 -0.16
N ILE A 354 -10.29 21.36 0.75
CA ILE A 354 -10.05 21.84 2.12
C ILE A 354 -9.39 23.23 2.14
N ALA A 355 -8.58 23.58 1.13
CA ALA A 355 -7.95 24.91 1.01
C ALA A 355 -8.95 26.04 0.72
N HIS A 356 -10.06 25.75 0.03
CA HIS A 356 -11.00 26.76 -0.42
C HIS A 356 -12.02 27.18 0.63
N VAL A 357 -12.07 26.49 1.77
CA VAL A 357 -12.97 26.82 2.89
C VAL A 357 -12.39 27.91 3.81
N HIS A 358 -11.09 28.18 3.73
CA HIS A 358 -10.37 29.04 4.68
C HIS A 358 -9.47 30.11 4.02
N SER A 359 -9.82 30.56 2.80
CA SER A 359 -9.20 31.73 2.15
C SER A 359 -10.08 32.98 2.23
#